data_AF-A0A2M7V2M3-F1
#
_entry.id   AF-A0A2M7V2M3-F1
#
_cell.length_a   1.000
_cell.length_b   1.000
_cell.length_c   1.000
_cell.angle_alpha   90.00
_cell.angle_beta   90.00
_cell.angle_gamma   90.00
#
_symmetry.space_group_name_H-M   'P 1'
#
loop_
_entity.id
_entity.type
_entity.pdbx_description
1 polymer ?
#
loop_
_entity_poly.entity_id
_entity_poly.type
_entity_poly.pdbx_seq_one_letter_code
_entity_poly.pdbx_strand_id
1 'polypeptide(L)' 'MQTLLTIAQMVLGILLIVVILLQQQGAGLGAAFGGGGGIASTRRGSDLVLFRATIGISIAFFLLSLVLVIL' A
#
# COMPACT_ATOMS: atom_id res chain seq x y z
N MET A 1 -2.05 -24.23 14.00
CA MET A 1 -2.94 -23.16 13.50
C MET A 1 -2.28 -21.78 13.52
N GLN A 2 -1.73 -21.32 14.64
CA GLN A 2 -1.17 -19.96 14.72
C GLN A 2 0.04 -19.71 13.81
N THR A 3 0.95 -20.66 13.66
CA THR A 3 2.13 -20.53 12.76
C THR A 3 1.75 -20.27 11.31
N LEU A 4 0.69 -20.91 10.82
CA LEU A 4 0.22 -20.74 9.43
C LEU A 4 -0.40 -19.35 9.23
N LEU A 5 -1.14 -18.86 10.22
CA LEU A 5 -1.70 -17.50 10.23
C LEU A 5 -0.58 -16.44 10.29
N THR A 6 0.45 -16.64 11.11
CA THR A 6 1.60 -15.70 11.20
C THR A 6 2.40 -15.64 9.90
N ILE A 7 2.60 -16.77 9.22
CA ILE A 7 3.29 -16.80 7.92
C ILE A 7 2.46 -16.08 6.86
N ALA A 8 1.15 -16.35 6.78
CA ALA A 8 0.26 -15.67 5.84
C ALA A 8 0.23 -14.15 6.06
N GLN A 9 0.22 -13.72 7.31
CA GLN A 9 0.29 -12.32 7.71
C GLN A 9 1.60 -11.65 7.27
N MET A 10 2.75 -12.29 7.50
CA MET A 10 4.04 -11.76 7.04
C MET A 10 4.08 -11.58 5.52
N VAL A 11 3.60 -12.59 4.76
CA VAL A 11 3.56 -12.52 3.29
C VAL A 11 2.66 -11.39 2.82
N LEU A 12 1.46 -11.23 3.39
CA LEU A 12 0.56 -10.13 3.06
C LEU A 12 1.16 -8.76 3.39
N GLY A 13 1.89 -8.64 4.51
CA GLY A 13 2.57 -7.40 4.88
C GLY A 13 3.64 -6.99 3.87
N ILE A 14 4.47 -7.94 3.42
CA ILE A 14 5.48 -7.70 2.38
C ILE A 14 4.81 -7.28 1.07
N LEU A 15 3.74 -7.97 0.68
CA LEU A 15 3.01 -7.67 -0.55
C LEU A 15 2.39 -6.27 -0.51
N LEU A 16 1.86 -5.85 0.64
CA LEU A 16 1.38 -4.49 0.87
C LEU A 16 2.47 -3.44 0.75
N ILE A 17 3.64 -3.68 1.35
CA ILE A 17 4.78 -2.77 1.24
C ILE A 17 5.15 -2.56 -0.23
N VAL A 18 5.29 -3.65 -1.00
CA VAL A 18 5.61 -3.58 -2.43
C VAL A 18 4.56 -2.80 -3.21
N VAL A 19 3.28 -3.10 -2.98
CA VAL A 19 2.16 -2.45 -3.65
C VAL A 19 2.11 -0.95 -3.32
N ILE A 20 2.34 -0.56 -2.06
CA ILE A 20 2.37 0.85 -1.63
C ILE A 20 3.55 1.59 -2.26
N LEU A 21 4.73 0.98 -2.31
CA LEU A 21 5.91 1.59 -2.94
C LEU A 21 5.68 1.84 -4.43
N LEU A 22 5.01 0.93 -5.13
CA LEU A 22 4.65 1.10 -6.54
C LEU A 22 3.59 2.19 -6.78
N GLN A 23 2.82 2.58 -5.76
CA GLN A 23 1.84 3.68 -5.83
C GLN A 23 2.42 5.07 -5.52
N GLN A 24 3.64 5.15 -4.98
CA GLN A 24 4.29 6.42 -4.69
C GLN A 24 4.61 7.16 -5.99
N GLN A 25 3.64 7.94 -6.47
CA GLN A 25 3.86 8.86 -7.59
C GLN A 25 4.32 10.21 -7.07
N GLY A 26 5.52 10.59 -7.48
CA GLY A 26 5.89 11.99 -7.67
C GLY A 26 6.45 12.73 -6.47
N ALA A 27 6.35 12.23 -5.24
CA ALA A 27 7.05 12.80 -4.09
C ALA A 27 8.50 12.27 -3.99
N GLY A 28 9.23 12.26 -5.10
CA GLY A 28 10.66 11.93 -5.14
C GLY A 28 11.51 13.10 -4.66
N LEU A 29 12.80 12.85 -4.43
CA LEU A 29 13.81 13.80 -3.92
C LEU A 29 13.74 15.22 -4.54
N GLY A 30 13.27 15.38 -5.78
CA GLY A 30 13.04 16.69 -6.41
C GLY A 30 12.08 17.62 -5.64
N ALA A 31 11.10 17.08 -4.91
CA ALA A 31 10.22 17.86 -4.03
C ALA A 31 10.94 18.40 -2.78
N ALA A 32 11.99 17.71 -2.30
CA ALA A 32 12.81 18.13 -1.16
C ALA A 32 13.86 19.19 -1.52
N PHE A 33 14.23 19.28 -2.81
CA PHE A 33 15.27 20.20 -3.31
C PHE A 33 14.71 21.46 -3.99
N GLY A 34 13.44 21.80 -3.79
CA GLY A 34 12.84 23.07 -4.26
C GLY A 34 12.72 23.22 -5.78
N GLY A 35 13.04 22.18 -6.55
CA GLY A 35 13.02 22.17 -8.01
C GLY A 35 11.71 21.64 -8.57
N GLY A 36 10.74 22.55 -8.76
CA GLY A 36 9.54 22.28 -9.54
C GLY A 36 8.56 21.33 -8.84
N GLY A 37 7.58 21.90 -8.14
CA GLY A 37 6.43 21.16 -7.64
C GLY A 37 5.87 20.29 -8.75
N GLY A 38 5.94 18.97 -8.54
CA GLY A 38 5.39 17.99 -9.46
C GLY A 38 3.99 18.44 -9.82
N ILE A 39 3.74 18.59 -11.12
CA ILE A 39 2.40 18.83 -11.65
C ILE A 39 1.52 17.82 -10.93
N ALA A 40 0.59 18.29 -10.10
CA ALA A 40 -0.41 17.46 -9.45
C ALA A 40 -1.28 16.89 -10.57
N SER A 41 -0.78 15.83 -11.20
CA SER A 41 -1.45 15.13 -12.25
C SER A 41 -2.66 14.51 -11.58
N THR A 42 -3.84 15.06 -11.88
CA THR A 42 -5.11 14.45 -11.52
C THR A 42 -5.03 12.98 -11.90
N ARG A 43 -5.13 12.09 -10.91
CA ARG A 43 -5.07 10.64 -11.11
C ARG A 43 -6.14 10.24 -12.13
N ARG A 44 -5.73 9.87 -13.34
CA ARG A 44 -6.62 9.47 -14.43
C ARG A 44 -6.37 8.01 -14.80
N GLY A 45 -7.45 7.24 -14.93
CA GLY A 45 -7.40 5.87 -15.45
C GLY A 45 -6.80 4.84 -14.48
N SER A 46 -5.73 4.19 -14.91
CA SER A 46 -5.06 3.06 -14.23
C SER A 46 -4.64 3.37 -12.80
N ASP A 47 -4.26 4.62 -12.56
CA ASP A 47 -3.73 5.04 -11.30
C ASP A 47 -4.79 5.14 -10.17
N LEU A 48 -6.01 5.55 -10.53
CA LEU A 48 -7.15 5.53 -9.61
C LEU A 48 -7.57 4.10 -9.27
N VAL A 49 -7.42 3.16 -10.22
CA VAL A 49 -7.72 1.75 -10.02
C VAL A 49 -6.72 1.11 -9.06
N LEU A 50 -5.42 1.33 -9.27
CA LEU A 50 -4.35 0.87 -8.38
C LEU A 50 -4.53 1.41 -6.95
N PHE A 51 -4.90 2.68 -6.81
CA PHE A 51 -5.16 3.27 -5.51
C PHE A 51 -6.37 2.63 -4.79
N ARG A 52 -7.49 2.45 -5.51
CA ARG A 52 -8.69 1.80 -4.94
C ARG A 52 -8.44 0.33 -4.59
N ALA A 53 -7.70 -0.39 -5.42
CA ALA A 53 -7.32 -1.77 -5.16
C ALA A 53 -6.51 -1.89 -3.87
N THR A 54 -5.58 -0.95 -3.65
CA THR A 54 -4.72 -0.94 -2.46
C THR A 54 -5.48 -0.60 -1.21
N ILE A 55 -6.45 0.31 -1.27
CA ILE A 55 -7.35 0.55 -0.14
C ILE A 55 -8.07 -0.76 0.24
N GLY A 56 -8.58 -1.51 -0.74
CA GLY A 56 -9.21 -2.81 -0.49
C GLY A 56 -8.26 -3.83 0.15
N ILE A 57 -7.04 -3.96 -0.39
CA ILE A 57 -6.01 -4.88 0.13
C ILE A 57 -5.58 -4.48 1.55
N SER A 58 -5.40 -3.19 1.82
CA SER A 58 -5.04 -2.67 3.15
C SER A 58 -6.12 -2.96 4.19
N ILE A 59 -7.41 -2.79 3.84
CA ILE A 59 -8.52 -3.11 4.74
C ILE A 59 -8.55 -4.62 5.02
N ALA A 60 -8.40 -5.45 3.99
CA ALA A 60 -8.38 -6.91 4.14
C ALA A 60 -7.23 -7.38 5.04
N PHE A 61 -6.03 -6.81 4.86
CA PHE A 61 -4.88 -7.09 5.72
C PHE A 61 -5.12 -6.67 7.16
N PHE A 62 -5.69 -5.48 7.39
CA PHE A 62 -5.98 -5.00 8.73
C PHE A 62 -6.99 -5.88 9.47
N LEU A 63 -8.06 -6.29 8.78
CA LEU A 63 -9.05 -7.20 9.34
C LEU A 63 -8.45 -8.57 9.67
N LEU A 64 -7.65 -9.13 8.75
CA LEU A 64 -6.96 -10.40 8.98
C LEU A 64 -5.99 -10.30 10.17
N SER A 65 -5.30 -9.17 10.30
CA SER A 65 -4.45 -8.88 11.44
C SER A 65 -5.20 -8.84 12.76
N LEU A 66 -6.39 -8.24 12.76
CA LEU A 66 -7.23 -8.17 13.96
C LEU A 66 -7.68 -9.57 14.39
N VAL A 67 -8.12 -10.38 13.42
CA VAL A 67 -8.53 -11.78 13.66
C VAL A 67 -7.37 -12.60 14.23
N LEU A 68 -6.16 -12.43 13.70
CA LEU A 68 -4.97 -13.14 14.18
C LEU A 68 -4.58 -12.75 15.62
N VAL A 69 -4.76 -11.49 16.01
CA VAL A 69 -4.46 -11.02 17.37
C VAL A 69 -5.52 -11.47 18.37
N ILE A 70 -6.78 -11.55 17.96
CA ILE A 70 -7.90 -11.93 18.83
C ILE A 70 -7.97 -13.45 19.05
N LEU A 71 -7.48 -14.26 18.09
CA LEU A 71 -7.51 -15.72 18.11
C LEU A 71 -6.23 -16.37 18.68
#